data_AF-V6L5L7-F1
#
_entry.id   AF-V6L5L7-F1
#
_cell.length_a   1.000
_cell.length_b   1.000
_cell.length_c   1.000
_cell.angle_alpha   90.00
_cell.angle_beta   90.00
_cell.angle_gamma   90.00
#
_symmetry.space_group_name_H-M   'P 1'
#
loop_
_entity.id
_entity.type
_entity.pdbx_description
1 polymer ?
#
loop_
_entity_poly.entity_id
_entity_poly.type
_entity_poly.pdbx_seq_one_letter_code
_entity_poly.pdbx_strand_id
1 'polypeptide(L)'
;MGVFTEAWTWLTDGDNWSGDGGALALLGEHVYLTAVCLGIAAAIALPTAVWLGHIGRGGPLAVNLSNVGRAVPTFAVLVLLMLTPLAT
;
A
#
# COMPACT_ATOMS: atom_id res chain seq x y z
N MET A 1 22.11 13.06 20.93
CA MET A 1 22.92 12.15 20.10
C MET A 1 22.54 12.39 18.64
N GLY A 2 23.38 12.03 17.66
CA GLY A 2 23.01 12.22 16.25
C GLY A 2 21.97 11.17 15.81
N VAL A 3 21.03 11.54 14.93
CA VAL A 3 20.00 10.64 14.39
C VAL A 3 20.57 9.34 13.80
N PHE A 4 21.76 9.41 13.22
CA PHE A 4 22.47 8.25 12.69
C PHE A 4 22.93 7.28 13.78
N THR A 5 23.38 7.80 14.93
CA THR A 5 23.79 6.98 16.08
C THR A 5 22.58 6.29 16.72
N GLU A 6 21.46 7.00 16.82
CA GLU A 6 20.20 6.44 17.33
C GLU A 6 19.66 5.34 16.41
N ALA A 7 19.65 5.57 15.09
CA ALA A 7 19.24 4.57 14.10
C ALA A 7 20.14 3.32 14.16
N TRP A 8 21.46 3.51 14.26
CA TRP A 8 22.40 2.40 14.40
C TRP A 8 22.13 1.58 15.66
N THR A 9 21.90 2.27 16.79
CA THR A 9 21.61 1.61 18.08
C THR A 9 20.32 0.81 18.01
N TRP A 10 19.25 1.39 17.47
CA TRP A 10 17.97 0.72 17.26
C TRP A 10 18.09 -0.54 16.40
N LEU A 11 18.85 -0.46 15.29
CA LEU A 11 19.10 -1.58 14.39
C LEU A 11 19.89 -2.72 15.06
N THR A 12 20.84 -2.40 15.93
CA THR A 12 21.66 -3.41 16.62
C THR A 12 21.00 -4.01 17.86
N ASP A 13 19.90 -3.43 18.32
CA ASP A 13 19.17 -3.88 19.50
C ASP A 13 18.14 -4.96 19.10
N GLY A 14 18.37 -6.19 19.58
CA GLY A 14 17.58 -7.37 19.23
C GLY A 14 16.12 -7.32 19.71
N ASP A 15 15.84 -6.52 20.74
CA ASP A 15 14.48 -6.35 21.26
C ASP A 15 13.58 -5.58 20.27
N ASN A 16 14.16 -4.77 19.37
CA ASN A 16 13.39 -4.07 18.33
C ASN A 16 12.96 -4.99 17.17
N TRP A 17 13.63 -6.13 16.99
CA TRP A 17 13.36 -7.05 15.88
C TRP A 17 12.33 -8.11 16.20
N SER A 18 12.29 -8.55 17.47
CA SER A 18 11.50 -9.69 17.92
C SER A 18 10.48 -9.30 18.99
N GLY A 19 9.46 -10.12 19.20
CA GLY A 19 8.38 -9.84 20.14
C GLY A 19 7.14 -9.20 19.50
N ASP A 20 6.13 -8.97 20.33
CA ASP A 20 4.86 -8.39 19.91
C ASP A 20 5.07 -6.91 19.58
N GLY A 21 4.76 -6.50 18.34
CA GLY A 21 5.10 -5.18 17.81
C GLY A 21 6.56 -5.00 17.35
N GLY A 22 7.37 -6.06 17.31
CA GLY A 22 8.72 -6.02 16.74
C GLY A 22 8.74 -5.77 15.23
N ALA A 23 9.87 -5.31 14.69
CA ALA A 23 10.00 -4.94 13.29
C ALA A 23 9.62 -6.08 12.32
N LEU A 24 9.99 -7.32 12.62
CA LEU A 24 9.64 -8.47 11.77
C LEU A 24 8.14 -8.77 11.76
N ALA A 25 7.47 -8.61 12.90
CA ALA A 25 6.03 -8.82 13.01
C ALA A 25 5.27 -7.77 12.18
N LEU A 26 5.64 -6.49 12.34
CA LEU A 26 5.06 -5.38 11.57
C LEU A 26 5.33 -5.50 10.08
N LEU A 27 6.52 -5.93 9.68
CA LEU A 27 6.84 -6.21 8.28
C LEU A 27 5.97 -7.33 7.72
N GLY A 28 5.78 -8.41 8.48
CA GLY A 28 4.89 -9.50 8.11
C GLY A 28 3.45 -9.04 7.88
N GLU A 29 2.91 -8.24 8.81
CA GLU A 29 1.58 -7.66 8.69
C GLU A 29 1.46 -6.74 7.47
N HIS A 30 2.48 -5.90 7.22
CA HIS A 30 2.50 -5.01 6.07
C HIS A 30 2.52 -5.78 4.74
N VAL A 31 3.33 -6.84 4.65
CA VAL A 31 3.39 -7.71 3.46
C VAL A 31 2.07 -8.43 3.26
N TYR A 32 1.45 -8.95 4.33
CA TYR A 32 0.16 -9.61 4.26
C TYR A 32 -0.93 -8.67 3.73
N LEU A 33 -1.06 -7.48 4.33
CA LEU A 33 -2.03 -6.46 3.89
C LEU A 33 -1.79 -6.06 2.43
N THR A 34 -0.53 -5.83 2.05
CA THR A 34 -0.17 -5.47 0.67
C THR A 34 -0.51 -6.58 -0.31
N ALA A 35 -0.22 -7.83 0.03
CA ALA A 35 -0.49 -8.99 -0.82
C ALA A 35 -2.01 -9.21 -1.02
N VAL A 36 -2.80 -9.05 0.03
CA VAL A 36 -4.27 -9.15 -0.06
C VAL A 36 -4.84 -8.04 -0.95
N CYS A 37 -4.45 -6.79 -0.72
CA CYS A 37 -4.88 -5.65 -1.53
C CYS A 37 -4.49 -5.82 -3.01
N LEU A 38 -3.25 -6.23 -3.27
CA LEU A 38 -2.75 -6.49 -4.63
C LEU A 38 -3.49 -7.65 -5.29
N GLY A 39 -3.75 -8.74 -4.55
CA GLY A 39 -4.47 -9.90 -5.04
C GLY A 39 -5.89 -9.54 -5.48
N ILE A 40 -6.61 -8.77 -4.67
CA ILE A 40 -7.95 -8.27 -5.01
C ILE A 40 -7.89 -7.34 -6.23
N ALA A 41 -6.94 -6.40 -6.24
CA ALA A 41 -6.78 -5.47 -7.35
C ALA A 41 -6.49 -6.22 -8.66
N ALA A 42 -5.58 -7.19 -8.65
CA ALA A 42 -5.26 -8.02 -9.81
C ALA A 42 -6.45 -8.87 -10.26
N ALA A 43 -7.19 -9.47 -9.32
CA ALA A 43 -8.36 -10.28 -9.62
C ALA A 43 -9.48 -9.50 -10.35
N ILE A 44 -9.56 -8.19 -10.14
CA ILE A 44 -10.56 -7.33 -10.80
C ILE A 44 -9.98 -6.65 -12.04
N ALA A 45 -8.78 -6.08 -11.93
CA ALA A 45 -8.16 -5.28 -12.97
C ALA A 45 -7.66 -6.13 -14.14
N LEU A 46 -7.10 -7.32 -13.90
CA LEU A 46 -6.57 -8.15 -14.99
C LEU A 46 -7.68 -8.68 -15.91
N PRO A 47 -8.79 -9.27 -15.41
CA PRO A 47 -9.85 -9.74 -16.29
C PRO A 47 -10.49 -8.60 -17.09
N THR A 48 -10.73 -7.45 -16.45
CA THR A 48 -11.30 -6.29 -17.12
C THR A 48 -10.35 -5.73 -18.18
N ALA A 49 -9.04 -5.65 -17.89
CA ALA A 49 -8.04 -5.20 -18.85
C ALA A 49 -7.91 -6.14 -20.06
N VAL A 50 -7.89 -7.46 -19.85
CA VAL A 50 -7.79 -8.45 -20.93
C VAL A 50 -9.04 -8.42 -21.81
N TRP A 51 -10.23 -8.33 -21.20
CA TRP A 51 -11.50 -8.26 -21.94
C TRP A 51 -11.62 -6.97 -22.77
N LEU A 52 -11.32 -5.81 -22.19
CA LEU A 52 -11.31 -4.53 -22.90
C LEU A 52 -10.23 -4.47 -23.98
N GLY A 53 -9.08 -5.09 -23.71
CA GLY A 53 -7.97 -5.24 -24.66
C GLY A 53 -8.37 -6.04 -25.90
N HIS A 54 -9.11 -7.15 -25.73
CA HIS A 54 -9.61 -7.96 -26.85
C HIS A 54 -10.66 -7.23 -27.71
N ILE A 55 -11.50 -6.39 -27.11
CA ILE A 55 -12.52 -5.61 -27.83
C ILE A 55 -11.89 -4.38 -28.52
N GLY A 56 -10.65 -4.03 -28.18
CA GLY A 56 -9.97 -2.84 -28.69
C GLY A 56 -10.64 -1.53 -28.26
N ARG A 57 -11.45 -1.56 -27.20
CA ARG A 57 -12.32 -0.45 -26.80
C ARG A 57 -12.18 -0.19 -25.30
N GLY A 58 -12.07 1.08 -24.89
CA GLY A 58 -11.93 1.49 -23.49
C GLY A 58 -10.51 1.85 -23.03
N GLY A 59 -9.52 1.83 -23.92
CA GLY A 59 -8.14 2.29 -23.63
C GLY A 59 -8.07 3.67 -22.96
N PRO A 60 -8.75 4.71 -23.49
CA PRO A 60 -8.72 6.04 -22.87
C PRO A 60 -9.29 6.06 -21.44
N LEU A 61 -10.37 5.32 -21.17
CA LEU A 61 -10.97 5.27 -19.82
C LEU A 61 -10.06 4.54 -18.84
N ALA A 62 -9.46 3.42 -19.24
CA ALA A 62 -8.53 2.67 -18.42
C ALA A 62 -7.29 3.51 -18.06
N VAL A 63 -6.74 4.25 -19.02
CA VAL A 63 -5.58 5.13 -18.81
C VAL A 63 -5.92 6.30 -17.88
N ASN A 64 -7.05 6.97 -18.09
CA ASN A 64 -7.45 8.09 -17.23
C ASN A 64 -7.70 7.62 -15.79
N LEU A 65 -8.39 6.49 -15.60
CA LEU A 65 -8.64 5.94 -14.26
C LEU A 65 -7.34 5.53 -13.56
N SER A 66 -6.41 4.88 -14.27
CA SER A 66 -5.09 4.53 -13.75
C SER A 66 -4.26 5.77 -13.41
N ASN A 67 -4.32 6.82 -14.24
CA ASN A 67 -3.61 8.06 -13.99
C ASN A 67 -4.15 8.78 -12.76
N VAL A 68 -5.47 8.81 -12.56
CA VAL A 68 -6.08 9.37 -11.34
C VAL A 68 -5.60 8.60 -10.11
N GLY A 69 -5.71 7.27 -10.12
CA GLY A 69 -5.27 6.43 -8.99
C GLY A 69 -3.78 6.61 -8.64
N ARG A 70 -2.91 6.80 -9.65
CA ARG A 70 -1.48 7.08 -9.44
C ARG A 70 -1.16 8.53 -9.04
N ALA A 71 -2.00 9.48 -9.45
CA ALA A 71 -1.81 10.89 -9.15
C ALA A 71 -2.25 11.24 -7.72
N VAL A 72 -3.14 10.44 -7.14
CA VAL A 72 -3.61 10.64 -5.77
C VAL A 72 -2.47 10.32 -4.78
N PRO A 73 -2.02 11.29 -3.97
CA PRO A 73 -1.01 11.06 -2.96
C PRO A 73 -1.59 10.28 -1.77
N THR A 74 -0.88 9.25 -1.32
CA THR A 74 -1.31 8.39 -0.20
C THR A 74 -1.64 9.20 1.05
N PHE A 75 -0.87 10.25 1.34
CA PHE A 75 -1.11 11.14 2.48
C PHE A 75 -2.50 11.80 2.43
N ALA A 76 -2.95 12.26 1.27
CA ALA A 76 -4.28 12.87 1.14
C ALA A 76 -5.40 11.85 1.40
N VAL A 77 -5.21 10.59 0.96
CA VAL A 77 -6.17 9.51 1.22
C VAL A 77 -6.24 9.22 2.72
N LEU A 78 -5.09 9.11 3.40
CA LEU A 78 -5.05 8.88 4.85
C LEU A 78 -5.76 9.99 5.63
N VAL A 79 -5.56 11.25 5.24
CA VAL A 79 -6.24 12.40 5.84
C VAL A 79 -7.75 12.31 5.61
N LEU A 80 -8.21 12.07 4.37
CA LEU A 80 -9.65 11.96 4.07
C LEU A 80 -10.34 10.83 4.86
N LEU A 81 -9.67 9.67 4.99
CA LEU A 81 -10.18 8.53 5.76
C LEU A 81 -10.25 8.84 7.27
N MET A 82 -9.27 9.58 7.80
CA MET A 82 -9.26 10.05 9.19
C MET A 82 -10.38 11.07 9.49
N LEU A 83 -10.77 11.89 8.50
CA LEU A 83 -11.85 12.88 8.67
C LEU A 83 -13.25 12.28 8.45
N THR A 84 -13.36 11.08 7.91
CA THR A 84 -14.65 10.40 7.71
C THR A 84 -15.06 9.61 8.95
N PRO A 85 -16.37 9.35 9.17
CA PRO A 85 -16.88 8.63 10.37
C PRO A 85 -16.44 7.17 10.47
N LEU A 86 -15.56 6.70 9.58
CA LEU A 86 -14.87 5.41 9.68
C LEU A 86 -13.71 5.44 10.68
N ALA A 87 -13.26 6.63 11.08
CA ALA A 87 -12.17 6.84 12.03
C ALA A 87 -12.62 6.94 13.50
N THR A 88 -13.93 6.84 13.78
CA THR A 88 -14.52 6.78 15.13
C THR A 88 -14.89 5.35 15.50
#